data_AF-A0A2B2MF65-F1
#
_entry.id   AF-A0A2B2MF65-F1
#
_cell.length_a   1.000
_cell.length_b   1.000
_cell.length_c   1.000
_cell.angle_alpha   90.00
_cell.angle_beta   90.00
_cell.angle_gamma   90.00
#
_symmetry.space_group_name_H-M   'P 1'
#
loop_
_entity.id
_entity.type
_entity.pdbx_description
1 polymer ?
#
loop_
_entity_poly.entity_id
_entity_poly.type
_entity_poly.pdbx_seq_one_letter_code
_entity_poly.pdbx_strand_id
1 'polypeptide(L)'
;MSLCRLVRKNIRTFAVKRMKQFMWIAMSTMILFFMISLQFNEVAIGELGAALLFQMCFYALFIALIFICIFTTYKMMYSLLQVRREEFKSYVAENMKRKEILCLLCQEQLFIYGAAFVFGLVNGMLFLKLFTIIFMKIAGIQGINSAPIVIYAIAVISVIMMVIVLLSMMQCFRFVQNLQDENSFHFKEKA
;
A
#
# COMPACT_ATOMS: atom_id res chain seq x y z
N MET A 1 -24.57 8.01 -16.05
CA MET A 1 -24.16 8.33 -14.66
C MET A 1 -22.69 8.77 -14.69
N SER A 2 -22.25 9.83 -14.00
CA SER A 2 -20.82 10.24 -14.08
C SER A 2 -19.91 9.27 -13.30
N LEU A 3 -18.71 9.00 -13.84
CA LEU A 3 -17.68 8.16 -13.21
C LEU A 3 -17.42 8.53 -11.75
N CYS A 4 -17.37 9.83 -11.44
CA CYS A 4 -17.15 10.33 -10.08
C CYS A 4 -18.28 9.92 -9.10
N ARG A 5 -19.56 9.95 -9.53
CA ARG A 5 -20.67 9.50 -8.68
C ARG A 5 -20.62 7.99 -8.43
N LEU A 6 -20.18 7.23 -9.42
CA LEU A 6 -20.04 5.78 -9.31
C LEU A 6 -18.89 5.41 -8.35
N VAL A 7 -17.73 6.06 -8.48
CA VAL A 7 -16.59 5.93 -7.55
C VAL A 7 -17.03 6.23 -6.11
N ARG A 8 -17.73 7.35 -5.88
CA ARG A 8 -18.23 7.71 -4.55
C ARG A 8 -19.20 6.68 -3.99
N LYS A 9 -20.14 6.19 -4.82
CA LYS A 9 -21.10 5.15 -4.42
C LYS A 9 -20.37 3.88 -4.03
N ASN A 10 -19.40 3.42 -4.83
CA ASN A 10 -18.65 2.20 -4.59
C ASN A 10 -17.78 2.27 -3.33
N ILE A 11 -17.09 3.39 -3.11
CA ILE A 11 -16.33 3.61 -1.88
C ILE A 11 -17.25 3.51 -0.66
N ARG A 12 -18.47 4.05 -0.73
CA ARG A 12 -19.45 3.95 0.36
C ARG A 12 -19.98 2.53 0.57
N THR A 13 -20.31 1.82 -0.51
CA THR A 13 -20.80 0.43 -0.44
C THR A 13 -19.76 -0.52 0.14
N PHE A 14 -18.49 -0.36 -0.23
CA PHE A 14 -17.39 -1.20 0.24
C PHE A 14 -16.52 -0.51 1.30
N ALA A 15 -17.09 0.46 2.03
CA ALA A 15 -16.36 1.33 2.95
C ALA A 15 -15.55 0.55 3.98
N VAL A 16 -16.10 -0.53 4.55
CA VAL A 16 -15.40 -1.34 5.56
C VAL A 16 -14.13 -1.99 4.98
N LYS A 17 -14.22 -2.60 3.79
CA LYS A 17 -13.05 -3.22 3.14
C LYS A 17 -12.03 -2.18 2.68
N ARG A 18 -12.50 -1.05 2.13
CA ARG A 18 -11.65 0.06 1.72
C ARG A 18 -10.97 0.74 2.91
N MET A 19 -11.65 0.85 4.06
CA MET A 19 -11.08 1.38 5.30
C MET A 19 -10.00 0.47 5.86
N LYS A 20 -10.21 -0.87 5.82
CA LYS A 20 -9.16 -1.83 6.17
C LYS A 20 -7.93 -1.69 5.27
N GLN A 21 -8.12 -1.54 3.96
CA GLN A 21 -7.02 -1.27 3.02
C GLN A 21 -6.31 0.05 3.33
N PHE A 22 -7.07 1.12 3.59
CA PHE A 22 -6.54 2.43 3.95
C PHE A 22 -5.67 2.35 5.22
N MET A 23 -6.21 1.77 6.29
CA MET A 23 -5.49 1.61 7.56
C MET A 23 -4.23 0.77 7.39
N TRP A 24 -4.32 -0.35 6.66
CA TRP A 24 -3.17 -1.19 6.37
C TRP A 24 -2.06 -0.42 5.66
N ILE A 25 -2.38 0.26 4.54
CA ILE A 25 -1.39 1.01 3.77
C ILE A 25 -0.79 2.17 4.56
N ALA A 26 -1.60 2.88 5.34
CA ALA A 26 -1.12 3.96 6.20
C ALA A 26 -0.16 3.45 7.28
N MET A 27 -0.51 2.36 7.96
CA MET A 27 0.33 1.75 8.98
C MET A 27 1.64 1.19 8.39
N SER A 28 1.56 0.50 7.24
CA SER A 28 2.73 0.02 6.52
C SER A 28 3.67 1.15 6.11
N THR A 29 3.12 2.25 5.58
CA THR A 29 3.90 3.44 5.19
C THR A 29 4.61 4.03 6.41
N MET A 30 3.90 4.17 7.53
CA MET A 30 4.44 4.70 8.78
C MET A 30 5.56 3.82 9.34
N ILE A 31 5.37 2.49 9.39
CA ILE A 31 6.37 1.55 9.90
C ILE A 31 7.61 1.53 9.01
N LEU A 32 7.43 1.47 7.68
CA LEU A 32 8.55 1.55 6.73
C LEU A 32 9.30 2.88 6.88
N PHE A 33 8.59 3.98 7.18
CA PHE A 33 9.18 5.30 7.43
C PHE A 33 10.05 5.34 8.66
N PHE A 34 9.58 4.73 9.74
CA PHE A 34 10.35 4.59 10.95
C PHE A 34 11.61 3.75 10.73
N MET A 35 11.48 2.58 10.09
CA MET A 35 12.61 1.69 9.86
C MET A 35 13.70 2.36 9.02
N ILE A 36 13.33 2.97 7.89
CA ILE A 36 14.30 3.61 7.01
C ILE A 36 14.93 4.84 7.70
N SER A 37 14.14 5.63 8.44
CA SER A 37 14.65 6.82 9.14
C SER A 37 15.64 6.45 10.25
N LEU A 38 15.44 5.32 10.93
CA LEU A 38 16.43 4.80 11.88
C LEU A 38 17.70 4.32 11.20
N GLN A 39 17.57 3.62 10.05
CA GLN A 39 18.71 3.06 9.33
C GLN A 39 19.71 4.14 8.87
N PHE A 40 19.22 5.35 8.56
CA PHE A 40 20.05 6.48 8.13
C PHE A 40 20.39 7.48 9.23
N ASN A 41 20.05 7.20 10.48
CA ASN A 41 20.44 8.08 11.59
C ASN A 41 21.90 7.81 11.94
N GLU A 42 22.80 8.72 11.55
CA GLU A 42 24.25 8.63 11.80
C GLU A 42 24.61 8.40 13.27
N VAL A 43 23.83 8.97 14.20
CA VAL A 43 24.04 8.78 15.65
C VAL A 43 23.65 7.36 16.08
N ALA A 44 22.59 6.81 15.48
CA ALA A 44 22.22 5.42 15.71
C ALA A 44 23.24 4.45 15.08
N ILE A 45 23.77 4.76 13.90
CA ILE A 45 24.78 3.96 13.22
C ILE A 45 26.13 4.02 13.96
N GLY A 46 26.51 5.15 14.57
CA GLY A 46 27.76 5.26 15.35
C GLY A 46 27.76 4.36 16.59
N GLU A 47 26.64 4.29 17.30
CA GLU A 47 26.50 3.52 18.54
C GLU A 47 26.11 2.04 18.30
N LEU A 48 25.30 1.74 17.25
CA LEU A 48 24.87 0.37 16.90
C LEU A 48 25.73 -0.29 15.82
N GLY A 49 26.33 0.50 14.93
CA GLY A 49 27.04 0.03 13.73
C GLY A 49 28.39 -0.61 14.02
N ALA A 50 28.87 -0.58 15.26
CA ALA A 50 29.98 -1.43 15.69
C ALA A 50 29.63 -2.93 15.59
N ALA A 51 28.34 -3.30 15.62
CA ALA A 51 27.87 -4.67 15.44
C ALA A 51 27.29 -4.89 14.03
N LEU A 52 28.13 -5.30 13.07
CA LEU A 52 27.73 -5.68 11.70
C LEU A 52 26.49 -6.60 11.66
N LEU A 53 26.34 -7.49 12.65
CA LEU A 53 25.18 -8.38 12.79
C LEU A 53 23.86 -7.61 12.99
N PHE A 54 23.87 -6.53 13.77
CA PHE A 54 22.66 -5.74 14.01
C PHE A 54 22.18 -5.05 12.72
N GLN A 55 23.10 -4.44 11.98
CA GLN A 55 22.78 -3.78 10.70
C GLN A 55 22.25 -4.78 9.66
N MET A 56 22.86 -5.98 9.55
CA MET A 56 22.37 -7.03 8.66
C MET A 56 20.97 -7.51 9.04
N CYS A 57 20.74 -7.80 10.33
CA CYS A 57 19.42 -8.23 10.83
C CYS A 57 18.35 -7.16 10.58
N PHE A 58 18.66 -5.88 10.83
CA PHE A 58 17.72 -4.78 10.63
C PHE A 58 17.35 -4.62 9.15
N TYR A 59 18.32 -4.73 8.25
CA TYR A 59 18.08 -4.68 6.81
C TYR A 59 17.25 -5.87 6.32
N ALA A 60 17.53 -7.09 6.82
CA ALA A 60 16.74 -8.28 6.52
C ALA A 60 15.27 -8.12 6.98
N LEU A 61 15.05 -7.57 8.18
CA LEU A 61 13.71 -7.26 8.69
C LEU A 61 12.99 -6.23 7.82
N PHE A 62 13.69 -5.19 7.37
CA PHE A 62 13.14 -4.19 6.46
C PHE A 62 12.66 -4.81 5.14
N ILE A 63 13.50 -5.67 4.52
CA ILE A 63 13.12 -6.40 3.31
C ILE A 63 11.92 -7.32 3.56
N ALA A 64 11.92 -8.07 4.67
CA ALA A 64 10.82 -8.94 5.03
C ALA A 64 9.50 -8.16 5.19
N LEU A 65 9.54 -6.98 5.80
CA LEU A 65 8.37 -6.10 5.93
C LEU A 65 7.85 -5.63 4.56
N ILE A 66 8.73 -5.32 3.60
CA ILE A 66 8.31 -5.00 2.23
C ILE A 66 7.56 -6.17 1.60
N PHE A 67 8.07 -7.40 1.73
CA PHE A 67 7.38 -8.60 1.24
C PHE A 67 6.01 -8.80 1.89
N ILE A 68 5.92 -8.62 3.20
CA ILE A 68 4.64 -8.69 3.94
C ILE A 68 3.67 -7.63 3.42
N CYS A 69 4.14 -6.40 3.19
CA CYS A 69 3.34 -5.32 2.64
C CYS A 69 2.79 -5.67 1.25
N ILE A 70 3.65 -6.16 0.34
CA ILE A 70 3.24 -6.57 -1.01
C ILE A 70 2.22 -7.71 -0.94
N PHE A 71 2.52 -8.78 -0.19
CA PHE A 71 1.67 -9.97 -0.11
C PHE A 71 0.30 -9.67 0.49
N THR A 72 0.27 -8.91 1.58
CA THR A 72 -0.98 -8.56 2.27
C THR A 72 -1.82 -7.64 1.40
N THR A 73 -1.18 -6.66 0.75
CA THR A 73 -1.86 -5.77 -0.20
C THR A 73 -2.46 -6.55 -1.37
N TYR A 74 -1.71 -7.51 -1.92
CA TYR A 74 -2.18 -8.44 -2.95
C TYR A 74 -3.43 -9.20 -2.49
N LYS A 75 -3.37 -9.83 -1.31
CA LYS A 75 -4.49 -10.60 -0.75
C LYS A 75 -5.73 -9.74 -0.50
N MET A 76 -5.55 -8.54 0.06
CA MET A 76 -6.64 -7.61 0.28
C MET A 76 -7.29 -7.16 -1.03
N MET A 77 -6.48 -6.88 -2.05
CA MET A 77 -6.99 -6.47 -3.35
C MET A 77 -7.74 -7.60 -4.05
N TYR A 78 -7.19 -8.81 -4.05
CA TYR A 78 -7.85 -10.00 -4.57
C TYR A 78 -9.21 -10.24 -3.90
N SER A 79 -9.29 -10.17 -2.57
CA SER A 79 -10.54 -10.32 -1.83
C SER A 79 -11.58 -9.24 -2.17
N LEU A 80 -11.14 -8.02 -2.47
CA LEU A 80 -12.03 -6.94 -2.88
C LEU A 80 -12.60 -7.22 -4.28
N LEU A 81 -11.74 -7.58 -5.24
CA LEU A 81 -12.16 -7.88 -6.62
C LEU A 81 -13.11 -9.08 -6.67
N GLN A 82 -12.84 -10.12 -5.88
CA GLN A 82 -13.67 -11.32 -5.83
C GLN A 82 -15.09 -11.03 -5.34
N VAL A 83 -15.27 -10.20 -4.30
CA VAL A 83 -16.60 -9.81 -3.81
C VAL A 83 -17.35 -8.95 -4.82
N ARG A 84 -16.62 -8.19 -5.65
CA ARG A 84 -17.20 -7.31 -6.68
C ARG A 84 -17.33 -7.98 -8.04
N ARG A 85 -17.04 -9.28 -8.14
CA ARG A 85 -17.02 -10.00 -9.43
C ARG A 85 -18.38 -9.92 -10.14
N GLU A 86 -19.47 -10.15 -9.41
CA GLU A 86 -20.82 -10.11 -9.98
C GLU A 86 -21.24 -8.69 -10.41
N GLU A 87 -20.84 -7.66 -9.65
CA GLU A 87 -21.03 -6.25 -10.02
C GLU A 87 -20.34 -5.95 -11.36
N PHE A 88 -19.08 -6.38 -11.52
CA PHE A 88 -18.34 -6.18 -12.76
C PHE A 88 -18.87 -7.01 -13.94
N LYS A 89 -19.40 -8.22 -13.69
CA LYS A 89 -20.09 -9.00 -14.74
C LYS A 89 -21.31 -8.26 -15.27
N SER A 90 -22.11 -7.63 -14.39
CA SER A 90 -23.26 -6.80 -14.80
C SER A 90 -22.81 -5.64 -15.68
N TYR A 91 -21.74 -4.94 -15.31
CA TYR A 91 -21.20 -3.84 -16.13
C TYR A 91 -20.77 -4.29 -17.52
N VAL A 92 -20.15 -5.46 -17.64
CA VAL A 92 -19.77 -6.02 -18.95
C VAL A 92 -21.02 -6.41 -19.76
N ALA A 93 -22.04 -7.00 -19.12
CA ALA A 93 -23.31 -7.32 -19.78
C ALA A 93 -24.06 -6.07 -20.28
N GLU A 94 -23.92 -4.95 -19.57
CA GLU A 94 -24.43 -3.63 -19.97
C GLU A 94 -23.54 -2.92 -21.02
N ASN A 95 -22.61 -3.64 -21.66
CA ASN A 95 -21.67 -3.12 -22.68
C ASN A 95 -20.73 -2.00 -22.19
N MET A 96 -20.44 -1.93 -20.88
CA MET A 96 -19.44 -0.99 -20.37
C MET A 96 -18.06 -1.37 -20.91
N LYS A 97 -17.32 -0.39 -21.45
CA LYS A 97 -16.01 -0.64 -22.05
C LYS A 97 -15.00 -1.05 -20.98
N ARG A 98 -14.13 -2.00 -21.30
CA ARG A 98 -13.00 -2.42 -20.45
C ARG A 98 -12.18 -1.25 -19.89
N LYS A 99 -11.91 -0.25 -20.74
CA LYS A 99 -11.16 0.95 -20.35
C LYS A 99 -11.87 1.75 -19.26
N GLU A 100 -13.20 1.79 -19.26
CA GLU A 100 -14.00 2.52 -18.27
C GLU A 100 -14.01 1.79 -16.92
N ILE A 101 -14.18 0.45 -16.92
CA ILE A 101 -14.09 -0.37 -15.71
C ILE A 101 -12.70 -0.24 -15.07
N LEU A 102 -11.66 -0.28 -15.90
CA LEU A 102 -10.28 -0.16 -15.42
C LEU A 102 -9.96 1.26 -14.93
N CYS A 103 -10.48 2.30 -15.60
CA CYS A 103 -10.37 3.68 -15.16
C CYS A 103 -11.04 3.89 -13.80
N LEU A 104 -12.23 3.33 -13.59
CA LEU A 104 -12.94 3.37 -12.32
C LEU A 104 -12.13 2.71 -11.19
N LEU A 105 -11.64 1.49 -11.42
CA LEU A 105 -10.80 0.78 -10.45
C LEU A 105 -9.52 1.56 -10.13
N CYS A 106 -8.87 2.10 -11.17
CA CYS A 106 -7.65 2.89 -11.03
C CYS A 106 -7.90 4.15 -10.18
N GLN A 107 -8.98 4.87 -10.46
CA GLN A 107 -9.33 6.07 -9.70
C GLN A 107 -9.64 5.75 -8.23
N GLU A 108 -10.40 4.68 -7.95
CA GLU A 108 -10.66 4.23 -6.58
C GLU A 108 -9.35 3.86 -5.85
N GLN A 109 -8.45 3.16 -6.52
CA GLN A 109 -7.18 2.70 -5.95
C GLN A 109 -6.26 3.88 -5.64
N LEU A 110 -6.05 4.78 -6.61
CA LEU A 110 -5.20 5.96 -6.45
C LEU A 110 -5.71 6.86 -5.33
N PHE A 111 -7.03 7.02 -5.21
CA PHE A 111 -7.60 7.83 -4.14
C PHE A 111 -7.34 7.23 -2.76
N ILE A 112 -7.61 5.94 -2.57
CA ILE A 112 -7.43 5.27 -1.28
C ILE A 112 -5.94 5.16 -0.91
N TYR A 113 -5.10 4.74 -1.83
CA TYR A 113 -3.67 4.54 -1.56
C TYR A 113 -2.94 5.87 -1.44
N GLY A 114 -3.28 6.86 -2.27
CA GLY A 114 -2.71 8.21 -2.18
C GLY A 114 -3.07 8.87 -0.85
N ALA A 115 -4.33 8.81 -0.43
CA ALA A 115 -4.75 9.34 0.87
C ALA A 115 -4.06 8.59 2.03
N ALA A 116 -3.97 7.26 1.96
CA ALA A 116 -3.32 6.45 2.99
C ALA A 116 -1.81 6.71 3.07
N PHE A 117 -1.15 6.91 1.94
CA PHE A 117 0.27 7.25 1.87
C PHE A 117 0.56 8.61 2.51
N VAL A 118 -0.19 9.64 2.14
CA VAL A 118 -0.04 10.98 2.74
C VAL A 118 -0.33 10.92 4.24
N PHE A 119 -1.40 10.24 4.65
CA PHE A 119 -1.71 10.07 6.06
C PHE A 119 -0.61 9.32 6.82
N GLY A 120 -0.10 8.21 6.26
CA GLY A 120 0.99 7.43 6.84
C GLY A 120 2.29 8.23 6.97
N LEU A 121 2.65 9.03 5.97
CA LEU A 121 3.82 9.91 6.04
C LEU A 121 3.67 11.02 7.07
N VAL A 122 2.52 11.71 7.10
CA VAL A 122 2.27 12.79 8.07
C VAL A 122 2.35 12.26 9.50
N ASN A 123 1.70 11.13 9.77
CA ASN A 123 1.79 10.49 11.09
C ASN A 123 3.19 9.96 11.37
N GLY A 124 3.88 9.39 10.38
CA GLY A 124 5.28 8.96 10.50
C GLY A 124 6.19 10.11 10.88
N MET A 125 6.10 11.27 10.22
CA MET A 125 6.90 12.43 10.58
C MET A 125 6.59 12.94 12.00
N LEU A 126 5.31 12.95 12.39
CA LEU A 126 4.87 13.38 13.72
C LEU A 126 5.41 12.48 14.83
N PHE A 127 5.35 11.15 14.64
CA PHE A 127 5.71 10.17 15.66
C PHE A 127 7.17 9.69 15.58
N LEU A 128 7.95 10.12 14.58
CA LEU A 128 9.33 9.66 14.36
C LEU A 128 10.20 9.81 15.60
N LYS A 129 10.16 11.00 16.23
CA LYS A 129 10.97 11.29 17.42
C LYS A 129 10.63 10.35 18.58
N LEU A 130 9.33 10.12 18.83
CA LEU A 130 8.87 9.21 19.87
C LEU A 130 9.32 7.78 19.58
N PHE A 131 9.18 7.33 18.33
CA PHE A 131 9.63 6.01 17.91
C PHE A 131 11.13 5.83 18.09
N THR A 132 11.96 6.80 17.68
CA THR A 132 13.41 6.74 17.84
C THR A 132 13.80 6.64 19.32
N ILE A 133 13.21 7.46 20.19
CA ILE A 133 13.51 7.41 21.64
C ILE A 133 13.16 6.03 22.23
N ILE A 134 11.99 5.49 21.89
CA ILE A 134 11.56 4.17 22.35
C ILE A 134 12.53 3.09 21.83
N PHE A 135 12.87 3.13 20.55
CA PHE A 135 13.75 2.14 19.93
C PHE A 135 15.16 2.16 20.55
N MET A 136 15.78 3.34 20.70
CA MET A 136 17.12 3.44 21.29
C MET A 136 17.12 2.98 22.75
N LYS A 137 16.04 3.26 23.51
CA LYS A 137 15.88 2.77 24.88
C LYS A 137 15.79 1.25 24.95
N ILE A 138 15.06 0.62 24.02
CA ILE A 138 14.98 -0.85 23.90
C ILE A 138 16.34 -1.44 23.51
N ALA A 139 17.08 -0.76 22.63
CA ALA A 139 18.41 -1.17 22.19
C ALA A 139 19.51 -0.94 23.26
N GLY A 140 19.17 -0.34 24.41
CA GLY A 140 20.11 -0.09 25.51
C GLY A 140 21.01 1.12 25.34
N ILE A 141 20.73 2.00 24.36
CA ILE A 141 21.55 3.19 24.07
C ILE A 141 20.94 4.41 24.75
N GLN A 142 21.74 5.09 25.57
CA GLN A 142 21.33 6.29 26.31
C GLN A 142 21.88 7.55 25.64
N GLY A 143 21.06 8.59 25.50
CA GLY A 143 21.53 9.95 25.17
C GLY A 143 21.18 10.52 23.79
N ILE A 144 20.46 9.79 22.92
CA ILE A 144 20.18 10.27 21.56
C ILE A 144 18.80 10.96 21.50
N ASN A 145 18.83 12.28 21.40
CA ASN A 145 17.63 13.15 21.37
C ASN A 145 17.30 13.71 19.97
N SER A 146 18.14 13.43 18.97
CA SER A 146 18.01 13.94 17.60
C SER A 146 17.65 12.81 16.63
N ALA A 147 16.42 12.84 16.14
CA ALA A 147 15.98 12.07 14.97
C ALA A 147 15.76 13.07 13.83
N PRO A 148 16.82 13.42 13.06
CA PRO A 148 16.63 14.30 11.91
C PRO A 148 15.67 13.62 10.92
N ILE A 149 14.71 14.40 10.40
CA ILE A 149 13.84 13.93 9.34
C ILE A 149 14.71 13.74 8.10
N VAL A 150 14.93 12.49 7.71
CA VAL A 150 15.78 12.18 6.58
C VAL A 150 14.94 12.33 5.30
N ILE A 151 15.20 13.35 4.49
CA ILE A 151 14.51 13.55 3.19
C ILE A 151 14.63 12.30 2.31
N TYR A 152 15.77 11.60 2.41
CA TYR A 152 15.99 10.31 1.75
C TYR A 152 14.97 9.23 2.13
N ALA A 153 14.53 9.18 3.40
CA ALA A 153 13.49 8.25 3.86
C ALA A 153 12.19 8.43 3.08
N ILE A 154 11.78 9.68 2.85
CA ILE A 154 10.58 10.02 2.10
C ILE A 154 10.69 9.50 0.66
N ALA A 155 11.85 9.72 0.02
CA ALA A 155 12.08 9.27 -1.36
C ALA A 155 12.00 7.75 -1.48
N VAL A 156 12.70 7.00 -0.62
CA VAL A 156 12.71 5.52 -0.64
C VAL A 156 11.31 4.96 -0.46
N ILE A 157 10.53 5.47 0.49
CA ILE A 157 9.17 4.98 0.72
C ILE A 157 8.25 5.35 -0.43
N SER A 158 8.41 6.54 -1.01
CA SER A 158 7.64 6.93 -2.19
C SER A 158 7.84 5.92 -3.31
N VAL A 159 9.08 5.46 -3.54
CA VAL A 159 9.39 4.42 -4.52
C VAL A 159 8.75 3.08 -4.14
N ILE A 160 8.90 2.62 -2.89
CA ILE A 160 8.30 1.35 -2.43
C ILE A 160 6.78 1.37 -2.59
N MET A 161 6.14 2.46 -2.17
CA MET A 161 4.70 2.62 -2.25
C MET A 161 4.21 2.72 -3.69
N MET A 162 4.96 3.37 -4.57
CA MET A 162 4.69 3.39 -6.01
C MET A 162 4.72 1.98 -6.59
N VAL A 163 5.72 1.15 -6.24
CA VAL A 163 5.78 -0.26 -6.65
C VAL A 163 4.56 -1.04 -6.16
N ILE A 164 4.18 -0.89 -4.89
CA ILE A 164 2.99 -1.54 -4.32
C ILE A 164 1.71 -1.15 -5.09
N VAL A 165 1.53 0.14 -5.39
CA VAL A 165 0.39 0.64 -6.17
C VAL A 165 0.39 0.05 -7.58
N LEU A 166 1.54 0.04 -8.27
CA LEU A 166 1.67 -0.53 -9.62
C LEU A 166 1.33 -2.02 -9.66
N LEU A 167 1.83 -2.81 -8.70
CA LEU A 167 1.49 -4.23 -8.58
C LEU A 167 -0.01 -4.44 -8.34
N SER A 168 -0.63 -3.56 -7.54
CA SER A 168 -2.07 -3.59 -7.27
C SER A 168 -2.90 -3.22 -8.51
N MET A 169 -2.43 -2.27 -9.32
CA MET A 169 -3.04 -1.94 -10.62
C MET A 169 -2.91 -3.08 -11.63
N MET A 170 -1.76 -3.73 -11.67
CA MET A 170 -1.52 -4.89 -12.54
C MET A 170 -2.51 -6.02 -12.22
N GLN A 171 -2.84 -6.24 -10.94
CA GLN A 171 -3.87 -7.19 -10.53
C GLN A 171 -5.26 -6.80 -11.04
N CYS A 172 -5.63 -5.51 -10.95
CA CYS A 172 -6.89 -5.01 -11.49
C CYS A 172 -6.98 -5.27 -13.00
N PHE A 173 -5.91 -4.99 -13.73
CA PHE A 173 -5.85 -5.22 -15.17
C PHE A 173 -6.06 -6.69 -15.53
N ARG A 174 -5.34 -7.62 -14.87
CA ARG A 174 -5.48 -9.07 -15.09
C ARG A 174 -6.88 -9.56 -14.75
N PHE A 175 -7.48 -9.06 -13.66
CA PHE A 175 -8.83 -9.41 -13.27
C PHE A 175 -9.88 -9.00 -14.31
N VAL A 176 -9.79 -7.77 -14.82
CA VAL A 176 -10.74 -7.28 -15.83
C VAL A 176 -10.55 -8.03 -17.16
N GLN A 177 -9.34 -8.45 -17.52
CA GLN A 177 -9.10 -9.33 -18.68
C GLN A 177 -9.84 -10.65 -18.54
N ASN A 178 -9.58 -11.36 -17.44
CA ASN A 178 -10.16 -12.69 -17.21
C ASN A 178 -11.70 -12.65 -17.20
N LEU A 179 -12.30 -11.57 -16.67
CA LEU A 179 -13.75 -11.39 -16.68
C LEU A 179 -14.34 -11.27 -18.09
N GLN A 180 -13.66 -10.56 -18.98
CA GLN A 180 -14.17 -10.32 -20.32
C GLN A 180 -14.01 -11.55 -21.21
N ASP A 181 -12.91 -12.29 -21.04
CA ASP A 181 -12.68 -13.55 -21.73
C ASP A 181 -13.77 -14.57 -21.37
N GLU A 182 -14.04 -14.77 -20.08
CA GLU A 182 -15.09 -15.67 -19.57
C GLU A 182 -16.49 -15.32 -20.11
N ASN A 183 -16.85 -14.03 -20.13
CA ASN A 183 -18.11 -13.59 -20.72
C ASN A 183 -18.19 -13.86 -22.23
N SER A 184 -17.11 -13.64 -22.96
CA SER A 184 -17.08 -13.89 -24.42
C SER A 184 -17.31 -15.37 -24.77
N PHE A 185 -16.83 -16.29 -23.93
CA PHE A 185 -17.10 -17.73 -24.08
C PHE A 185 -18.57 -18.05 -23.83
N HIS A 186 -19.18 -17.51 -22.77
CA HIS A 186 -20.59 -17.75 -22.47
C HIS A 186 -21.56 -17.20 -23.52
N PHE A 187 -21.22 -16.08 -24.18
CA PHE A 187 -22.03 -15.56 -25.29
C PHE A 187 -21.91 -16.41 -26.57
N LYS A 188 -20.76 -17.07 -26.80
CA LYS A 188 -20.58 -18.00 -27.93
C LYS A 188 -21.31 -19.33 -27.77
N GLU A 189 -21.50 -19.80 -26.54
CA GLU A 189 -22.17 -21.08 -26.26
C GLU A 189 -23.70 -20.99 -26.33
N LYS A 190 -24.26 -19.76 -26.25
CA LYS A 190 -25.70 -19.50 -26.33
C LYS A 190 -26.20 -19.07 -27.72
N ALA A 191 -25.32 -18.94 -28.71
CA ALA A 191 -25.63 -18.57 -30.09
C ALA A 191 -25.57 -19.79 -31.00
#